data_AF-A0AB37RG29-F1
#
_entry.id   AF-A0AB37RG29-F1
#
_cell.length_a   1.000
_cell.length_b   1.000
_cell.length_c   1.000
_cell.angle_alpha   90.00
_cell.angle_beta   90.00
_cell.angle_gamma   90.00
#
_symmetry.space_group_name_H-M   'P 1'
#
loop_
_entity.id
_entity.type
_entity.pdbx_description
1 polymer ?
#
loop_
_entity_poly.entity_id
_entity_poly.type
_entity_poly.pdbx_seq_one_letter_code
_entity_poly.pdbx_strand_id
1 'polypeptide(L)'
;MEKRLNERESYFSMSEFLDSYYWASKDDSLGSLLGSVTLWSGDGELFDQAIADDWHTFFSDVSDEDHTVFESFQAVKQFVNEYLEDIAATTSVSRNLTYNIRMICEMTEAQRHQEPVWQNWVAAVNWITNPNVAPRKESPFLKAGQSLPNPKKKGFRKNQFPVAQVLPAPRPEIPLASNLEKIDLDQSFHALMNFLNHYQVTDDNSELKDYLQKNSVISEDNQEYLYWKGKFSRVSHKEELLDILKAFLMVRDYFEMDFPDNALHTHSVRKLSYEIWKASDLPHNQRVQTEVWQNWLVAVHQAMQ
;
A
#
# COMPACT_ATOMS: atom_id res chain seq x y z
N MET A 1 10.56 -15.33 -26.88
CA MET A 1 10.97 -14.58 -25.69
C MET A 1 9.73 -14.14 -24.97
N GLU A 2 9.78 -14.18 -23.64
CA GLU A 2 8.83 -13.47 -22.79
C GLU A 2 9.05 -11.94 -22.92
N LYS A 3 8.04 -11.13 -22.61
CA LYS A 3 8.21 -9.67 -22.56
C LYS A 3 8.90 -9.31 -21.24
N ARG A 4 10.06 -8.67 -21.35
CA ARG A 4 10.71 -7.99 -20.23
C ARG A 4 10.59 -6.46 -20.39
N LEU A 5 10.76 -5.73 -19.31
CA LEU A 5 10.54 -4.29 -19.14
C LEU A 5 11.73 -3.70 -18.37
N ASN A 6 12.36 -2.66 -18.89
CA ASN A 6 13.25 -1.85 -18.05
C ASN A 6 12.44 -1.04 -17.03
N GLU A 7 13.13 -0.54 -15.99
CA GLU A 7 12.59 0.28 -14.90
C GLU A 7 11.65 1.39 -15.39
N ARG A 8 12.03 2.07 -16.49
CA ARG A 8 11.28 3.19 -17.07
C ARG A 8 10.00 2.75 -17.78
N GLU A 9 10.04 1.66 -18.55
CA GLU A 9 8.84 1.08 -19.17
C GLU A 9 7.87 0.58 -18.11
N SER A 10 8.40 0.04 -17.01
CA SER A 10 7.61 -0.39 -15.86
C SER A 10 6.94 0.79 -15.13
N TYR A 11 7.68 1.87 -14.83
CA TYR A 11 7.13 3.10 -14.24
C TYR A 11 6.02 3.72 -15.11
N PHE A 12 6.19 3.75 -16.43
CA PHE A 12 5.17 4.31 -17.33
C PHE A 12 3.94 3.41 -17.43
N SER A 13 4.15 2.09 -17.36
CA SER A 13 3.05 1.12 -17.30
C SER A 13 2.25 1.28 -16.00
N MET A 14 2.93 1.54 -14.88
CA MET A 14 2.31 1.83 -13.58
C MET A 14 1.51 3.14 -13.62
N SER A 15 2.08 4.20 -14.19
CA SER A 15 1.45 5.53 -14.31
C SER A 15 0.15 5.49 -15.15
N GLU A 16 0.16 4.92 -16.36
CA GLU A 16 -1.06 4.79 -17.18
C GLU A 16 -2.06 3.79 -16.56
N PHE A 17 -1.58 2.75 -15.85
CA PHE A 17 -2.43 1.81 -15.11
C PHE A 17 -3.21 2.50 -13.98
N LEU A 18 -2.55 3.35 -13.17
CA LEU A 18 -3.23 4.13 -12.13
C LEU A 18 -4.14 5.23 -12.72
N ASP A 19 -3.74 5.93 -13.79
CA ASP A 19 -4.59 6.91 -14.49
C ASP A 19 -5.87 6.23 -15.03
N SER A 20 -5.77 5.01 -15.57
CA SER A 20 -6.93 4.27 -16.08
C SER A 20 -8.02 4.06 -15.02
N TYR A 21 -7.64 3.84 -13.76
CA TYR A 21 -8.57 3.73 -12.64
C TYR A 21 -9.05 5.09 -12.15
N TYR A 22 -8.17 6.07 -11.98
CA TYR A 22 -8.56 7.43 -11.60
C TYR A 22 -9.64 7.99 -12.53
N TRP A 23 -9.55 7.76 -13.84
CA TRP A 23 -10.59 8.20 -14.77
C TRP A 23 -11.83 7.30 -14.84
N ALA A 24 -11.77 6.07 -14.33
CA ALA A 24 -12.94 5.20 -14.21
C ALA A 24 -13.79 5.59 -13.00
N SER A 25 -13.16 5.92 -11.87
CA SER A 25 -13.81 6.17 -10.57
C SER A 25 -13.99 7.65 -10.23
N LYS A 26 -13.07 8.52 -10.66
CA LYS A 26 -12.84 9.86 -10.09
C LYS A 26 -12.55 9.83 -8.59
N ASP A 27 -11.75 8.86 -8.20
CA ASP A 27 -11.22 8.67 -6.84
C ASP A 27 -10.17 9.72 -6.45
N ASP A 28 -10.33 10.34 -5.28
CA ASP A 28 -9.48 11.45 -4.83
C ASP A 28 -8.06 11.00 -4.41
N SER A 29 -7.89 9.82 -3.79
CA SER A 29 -6.55 9.33 -3.41
C SER A 29 -5.73 8.96 -4.65
N LEU A 30 -6.33 8.30 -5.66
CA LEU A 30 -5.66 8.10 -6.94
C LEU A 30 -5.32 9.44 -7.62
N GLY A 31 -6.23 10.41 -7.57
CA GLY A 31 -6.02 11.74 -8.14
C GLY A 31 -4.88 12.51 -7.45
N SER A 32 -4.74 12.36 -6.13
CA SER A 32 -3.65 12.96 -5.36
C SER A 32 -2.31 12.35 -5.72
N LEU A 33 -2.19 11.01 -5.75
CA LEU A 33 -0.95 10.32 -6.12
C LEU A 33 -0.52 10.61 -7.56
N LEU A 34 -1.46 10.57 -8.52
CA LEU A 34 -1.18 10.93 -9.91
C LEU A 34 -0.73 12.38 -10.06
N GLY A 35 -1.12 13.27 -9.14
CA GLY A 35 -0.59 14.63 -9.04
C GLY A 35 0.94 14.68 -8.87
N SER A 36 1.53 13.70 -8.17
CA SER A 36 2.98 13.56 -8.02
C SER A 36 3.60 12.69 -9.12
N VAL A 37 2.95 11.60 -9.50
CA VAL A 37 3.47 10.56 -10.42
C VAL A 37 3.40 10.92 -11.91
N THR A 38 2.57 11.88 -12.32
CA THR A 38 2.39 12.23 -13.75
C THR A 38 3.11 13.51 -14.19
N LEU A 39 3.70 14.27 -13.26
CA LEU A 39 4.36 15.54 -13.55
C LEU A 39 5.84 15.35 -13.91
N TRP A 40 6.24 15.97 -15.02
CA TRP A 40 7.58 15.86 -15.58
C TRP A 40 8.33 17.19 -15.54
N SER A 41 9.61 17.15 -15.20
CA SER A 41 10.50 18.31 -15.40
C SER A 41 10.64 18.63 -16.90
N GLY A 42 11.11 19.84 -17.22
CA GLY A 42 11.39 20.24 -18.61
C GLY A 42 12.47 19.38 -19.26
N ASP A 43 13.42 18.90 -18.47
CA ASP A 43 14.74 18.50 -18.95
C ASP A 43 14.95 16.99 -19.07
N GLY A 44 14.14 16.16 -18.40
CA GLY A 44 14.24 14.69 -18.54
C GLY A 44 13.92 13.90 -17.28
N GLU A 45 14.06 14.55 -16.13
CA GLU A 45 13.95 13.96 -14.80
C GLU A 45 12.49 13.90 -14.29
N LEU A 46 12.26 13.02 -13.33
CA LEU A 46 11.01 12.96 -12.57
C LEU A 46 10.92 14.19 -11.66
N PHE A 47 9.72 14.72 -11.44
CA PHE A 47 9.56 15.99 -10.71
C PHE A 47 9.79 15.85 -9.20
N ASP A 48 9.44 14.69 -8.64
CA ASP A 48 9.80 14.31 -7.28
C ASP A 48 10.90 13.23 -7.35
N GLN A 49 12.08 13.57 -6.83
CA GLN A 49 13.22 12.67 -6.82
C GLN A 49 13.08 11.55 -5.77
N ALA A 50 12.32 11.77 -4.68
CA ALA A 50 12.07 10.71 -3.70
C ALA A 50 11.23 9.59 -4.34
N ILE A 51 10.14 9.94 -5.03
CA ILE A 51 9.30 9.00 -5.79
C ILE A 51 10.12 8.25 -6.87
N ALA A 52 11.17 8.88 -7.41
CA ALA A 52 12.09 8.24 -8.36
C ALA A 52 13.04 7.25 -7.69
N ASP A 53 13.70 7.66 -6.61
CA ASP A 53 14.66 6.86 -5.85
C ASP A 53 13.97 5.66 -5.17
N ASP A 54 12.75 5.87 -4.63
CA ASP A 54 11.89 4.82 -4.09
C ASP A 54 11.48 3.83 -5.18
N TRP A 55 11.06 4.30 -6.37
CA TRP A 55 10.71 3.41 -7.47
C TRP A 55 11.91 2.58 -7.93
N HIS A 56 13.09 3.19 -8.05
CA HIS A 56 14.33 2.48 -8.37
C HIS A 56 14.64 1.41 -7.32
N THR A 57 14.40 1.70 -6.04
CA THR A 57 14.54 0.76 -4.92
C THR A 57 13.52 -0.38 -5.00
N PHE A 58 12.24 -0.08 -5.26
CA PHE A 58 11.16 -1.06 -5.44
C PHE A 58 11.34 -1.97 -6.66
N PHE A 59 11.96 -1.46 -7.73
CA PHE A 59 12.29 -2.23 -8.93
C PHE A 59 13.48 -3.15 -8.67
N SER A 60 14.58 -2.61 -8.11
CA SER A 60 15.82 -3.36 -7.88
C SER A 60 15.67 -4.46 -6.81
N ASP A 61 14.85 -4.24 -5.78
CA ASP A 61 14.53 -5.26 -4.75
C ASP A 61 13.82 -6.51 -5.32
N VAL A 62 13.18 -6.41 -6.49
CA VAL A 62 12.61 -7.57 -7.20
C VAL A 62 13.67 -8.24 -8.09
N SER A 63 14.46 -7.46 -8.85
CA SER A 63 15.56 -7.97 -9.68
C SER A 63 16.46 -6.85 -10.22
N ASP A 64 17.76 -7.14 -10.37
CA ASP A 64 18.75 -6.29 -11.05
C ASP A 64 18.63 -6.28 -12.60
N GLU A 65 17.84 -7.18 -13.19
CA GLU A 65 17.63 -7.27 -14.65
C GLU A 65 16.37 -6.50 -15.11
N ASP A 66 16.19 -6.31 -16.43
CA ASP A 66 14.86 -5.98 -16.98
C ASP A 66 13.83 -7.01 -16.44
N HIS A 67 12.67 -6.57 -15.96
CA HIS A 67 11.67 -7.43 -15.31
C HIS A 67 10.71 -8.09 -16.31
N THR A 68 10.29 -9.32 -16.06
CA THR A 68 9.04 -9.86 -16.64
C THR A 68 7.83 -8.98 -16.27
N VAL A 69 6.73 -9.16 -17.01
CA VAL A 69 5.46 -8.48 -16.75
C VAL A 69 4.91 -8.75 -15.32
N PHE A 70 5.35 -9.84 -14.66
CA PHE A 70 4.97 -10.12 -13.28
C PHE A 70 5.93 -9.53 -12.24
N GLU A 71 7.25 -9.62 -12.44
CA GLU A 71 8.25 -8.98 -11.57
C GLU A 71 7.98 -7.46 -11.48
N SER A 72 7.68 -6.81 -12.60
CA SER A 72 7.26 -5.39 -12.61
C SER A 72 5.95 -5.12 -11.86
N PHE A 73 5.03 -6.08 -11.78
CA PHE A 73 3.82 -5.93 -10.97
C PHE A 73 4.10 -6.12 -9.47
N GLN A 74 5.15 -6.85 -9.11
CA GLN A 74 5.64 -6.90 -7.73
C GLN A 74 6.27 -5.55 -7.32
N ALA A 75 6.99 -4.86 -8.22
CA ALA A 75 7.42 -3.48 -8.00
C ALA A 75 6.20 -2.54 -7.81
N VAL A 76 5.14 -2.70 -8.61
CA VAL A 76 3.86 -1.98 -8.40
C VAL A 76 3.24 -2.29 -7.03
N LYS A 77 3.30 -3.53 -6.52
CA LYS A 77 2.85 -3.88 -5.15
C LYS A 77 3.57 -3.02 -4.11
N GLN A 78 4.89 -2.90 -4.21
CA GLN A 78 5.70 -2.10 -3.26
C GLN A 78 5.29 -0.62 -3.33
N PHE A 79 5.16 -0.09 -4.56
CA PHE A 79 4.78 1.29 -4.79
C PHE A 79 3.39 1.65 -4.25
N VAL A 80 2.37 0.80 -4.44
CA VAL A 80 1.03 1.06 -3.86
C VAL A 80 0.95 0.78 -2.36
N ASN A 81 1.93 0.07 -1.78
CA ASN A 81 2.01 -0.12 -0.34
C ASN A 81 2.52 1.13 0.37
N GLU A 82 3.49 1.84 -0.22
CA GLU A 82 3.91 3.18 0.22
C GLU A 82 2.83 4.23 -0.09
N TYR A 83 2.42 4.34 -1.34
CA TYR A 83 1.72 5.53 -1.84
C TYR A 83 0.18 5.40 -1.93
N LEU A 84 -0.40 4.23 -1.65
CA LEU A 84 -1.87 3.98 -1.57
C LEU A 84 -2.21 3.01 -0.41
N GLU A 85 -1.63 3.25 0.75
CA GLU A 85 -1.81 2.51 2.02
C GLU A 85 -3.28 2.03 2.25
N ASP A 86 -3.48 0.81 2.76
CA ASP A 86 -4.84 0.27 2.98
C ASP A 86 -5.46 0.75 4.31
N ILE A 87 -5.46 2.06 4.56
CA ILE A 87 -5.84 2.72 5.82
C ILE A 87 -7.22 3.39 5.76
N ALA A 88 -7.79 3.74 6.92
CA ALA A 88 -9.10 4.38 7.02
C ALA A 88 -9.22 5.78 6.37
N ALA A 89 -8.12 6.48 6.11
CA ALA A 89 -8.13 7.77 5.40
C ALA A 89 -8.14 7.63 3.87
N THR A 90 -7.62 6.51 3.34
CA THR A 90 -7.58 6.21 1.91
C THR A 90 -8.99 5.89 1.39
N THR A 91 -9.32 6.40 0.21
CA THR A 91 -10.61 6.16 -0.46
C THR A 91 -10.86 4.68 -0.77
N SER A 92 -12.14 4.30 -0.86
CA SER A 92 -12.51 2.89 -1.04
C SER A 92 -12.00 2.28 -2.36
N VAL A 93 -11.88 3.03 -3.46
CA VAL A 93 -11.39 2.47 -4.73
C VAL A 93 -9.87 2.26 -4.68
N SER A 94 -9.12 3.20 -4.09
CA SER A 94 -7.68 3.03 -3.85
C SER A 94 -7.38 1.85 -2.94
N ARG A 95 -8.08 1.74 -1.79
CA ARG A 95 -7.95 0.59 -0.87
C ARG A 95 -8.27 -0.75 -1.54
N ASN A 96 -9.35 -0.80 -2.32
CA ASN A 96 -9.67 -1.99 -3.11
C ASN A 96 -8.54 -2.30 -4.12
N LEU A 97 -7.97 -1.29 -4.80
CA LEU A 97 -6.88 -1.48 -5.76
C LEU A 97 -5.63 -2.09 -5.08
N THR A 98 -5.15 -1.48 -3.99
CA THR A 98 -3.99 -1.95 -3.20
C THR A 98 -4.20 -3.39 -2.72
N TYR A 99 -5.37 -3.71 -2.16
CA TYR A 99 -5.72 -5.07 -1.74
C TYR A 99 -5.70 -6.07 -2.92
N ASN A 100 -6.32 -5.73 -4.05
CA ASN A 100 -6.35 -6.62 -5.22
C ASN A 100 -4.94 -6.84 -5.79
N ILE A 101 -4.09 -5.81 -5.83
CA ILE A 101 -2.68 -5.93 -6.25
C ILE A 101 -1.91 -6.90 -5.34
N ARG A 102 -2.00 -6.73 -4.01
CA ARG A 102 -1.39 -7.67 -3.04
C ARG A 102 -1.86 -9.11 -3.27
N MET A 103 -3.17 -9.33 -3.38
CA MET A 103 -3.72 -10.67 -3.62
C MET A 103 -3.27 -11.29 -4.96
N ILE A 104 -3.13 -10.50 -6.03
CA ILE A 104 -2.69 -10.98 -7.35
C ILE A 104 -1.22 -11.41 -7.36
N CYS A 105 -0.38 -10.82 -6.51
CA CYS A 105 1.00 -11.27 -6.30
C CYS A 105 1.08 -12.65 -5.62
N GLU A 106 0.10 -13.01 -4.79
CA GLU A 106 -0.01 -14.32 -4.13
C GLU A 106 -0.62 -15.41 -5.03
N MET A 107 -1.32 -15.03 -6.10
CA MET A 107 -2.03 -15.95 -6.98
C MET A 107 -1.09 -16.74 -7.90
N THR A 108 -1.48 -17.98 -8.22
CA THR A 108 -0.90 -18.71 -9.35
C THR A 108 -1.18 -17.98 -10.66
N GLU A 109 -0.30 -18.14 -11.66
CA GLU A 109 -0.44 -17.57 -13.01
C GLU A 109 -1.85 -17.80 -13.60
N ALA A 110 -2.38 -19.02 -13.50
CA ALA A 110 -3.68 -19.39 -14.03
C ALA A 110 -4.86 -18.66 -13.38
N GLN A 111 -4.77 -18.34 -12.07
CA GLN A 111 -5.75 -17.51 -11.36
C GLN A 111 -5.57 -16.03 -11.74
N ARG A 112 -4.34 -15.53 -11.64
CA ARG A 112 -3.97 -14.14 -11.95
C ARG A 112 -4.41 -13.72 -13.36
N HIS A 113 -4.33 -14.60 -14.36
CA HIS A 113 -4.83 -14.31 -15.70
C HIS A 113 -6.35 -14.10 -15.83
N GLN A 114 -7.16 -14.53 -14.85
CA GLN A 114 -8.59 -14.22 -14.81
C GLN A 114 -8.92 -12.86 -14.20
N GLU A 115 -7.99 -12.28 -13.43
CA GLU A 115 -8.27 -11.07 -12.65
C GLU A 115 -8.32 -9.81 -13.53
N PRO A 116 -9.42 -9.02 -13.50
CA PRO A 116 -9.53 -7.79 -14.30
C PRO A 116 -8.42 -6.78 -14.02
N VAL A 117 -7.93 -6.73 -12.77
CA VAL A 117 -6.85 -5.81 -12.37
C VAL A 117 -5.53 -6.21 -13.05
N TRP A 118 -5.19 -7.50 -13.09
CA TRP A 118 -4.03 -7.99 -13.83
C TRP A 118 -4.18 -7.80 -15.34
N GLN A 119 -5.37 -8.05 -15.90
CA GLN A 119 -5.63 -7.82 -17.32
C GLN A 119 -5.46 -6.35 -17.71
N ASN A 120 -5.86 -5.41 -16.85
CA ASN A 120 -5.66 -3.98 -17.04
C ASN A 120 -4.17 -3.58 -16.96
N TRP A 121 -3.39 -4.17 -16.05
CA TRP A 121 -1.93 -4.01 -16.00
C TRP A 121 -1.25 -4.51 -17.28
N VAL A 122 -1.56 -5.73 -17.71
CA VAL A 122 -1.03 -6.32 -18.95
C VAL A 122 -1.41 -5.46 -20.17
N ALA A 123 -2.58 -4.82 -20.16
CA ALA A 123 -2.98 -3.88 -21.21
C ALA A 123 -2.15 -2.58 -21.17
N ALA A 124 -1.88 -2.00 -20.00
CA ALA A 124 -1.04 -0.80 -19.85
C ALA A 124 0.41 -1.06 -20.30
N VAL A 125 0.99 -2.20 -19.88
CA VAL A 125 2.29 -2.69 -20.35
C VAL A 125 2.32 -2.84 -21.88
N ASN A 126 1.29 -3.44 -22.47
CA ASN A 126 1.18 -3.60 -23.92
C ASN A 126 0.93 -2.28 -24.67
N TRP A 127 0.45 -1.23 -24.00
CA TRP A 127 0.29 0.11 -24.57
C TRP A 127 1.63 0.86 -24.59
N ILE A 128 2.33 0.93 -23.45
CA ILE A 128 3.63 1.61 -23.32
C ILE A 128 4.70 1.01 -24.23
N THR A 129 4.76 -0.32 -24.33
CA THR A 129 5.76 -1.03 -25.16
C THR A 129 5.37 -1.19 -26.63
N ASN A 130 4.31 -0.53 -27.12
CA ASN A 130 3.89 -0.61 -28.52
C ASN A 130 4.62 0.45 -29.37
N PRO A 131 5.48 0.09 -30.32
CA PRO A 131 6.22 1.08 -31.14
C PRO A 131 5.32 1.92 -32.07
N ASN A 132 4.04 1.55 -32.23
CA ASN A 132 3.04 2.31 -32.99
C ASN A 132 2.23 3.26 -32.09
N VAL A 133 2.26 3.06 -30.77
CA VAL A 133 1.90 4.11 -29.81
C VAL A 133 3.09 5.06 -29.79
N ALA A 134 3.04 6.07 -30.66
CA ALA A 134 3.96 7.20 -30.58
C ALA A 134 3.82 7.84 -29.18
N PRO A 135 4.88 7.86 -28.35
CA PRO A 135 4.78 8.36 -26.99
C PRO A 135 4.59 9.89 -26.96
N ARG A 136 3.90 10.37 -25.92
CA ARG A 136 3.83 11.80 -25.38
C ARG A 136 4.58 12.67 -22.59
N LYS A 137 5.83 12.75 -21.99
CA LYS A 137 6.27 13.69 -20.95
C LYS A 137 5.71 15.10 -21.30
N GLU A 138 4.64 15.59 -20.65
CA GLU A 138 3.76 16.67 -21.19
C GLU A 138 3.79 18.04 -20.44
N SER A 139 4.87 18.83 -20.27
CA SER A 139 6.28 18.78 -20.74
C SER A 139 6.46 18.52 -22.26
N PRO A 140 7.68 18.44 -22.85
CA PRO A 140 7.86 18.00 -24.25
C PRO A 140 7.90 16.47 -24.41
N PHE A 141 7.04 15.73 -25.14
CA PHE A 141 5.72 15.91 -25.78
C PHE A 141 5.37 17.28 -26.43
N LEU A 142 4.83 18.26 -25.69
CA LEU A 142 4.50 19.62 -26.18
C LEU A 142 5.71 20.30 -26.87
N LYS A 143 5.49 20.88 -28.05
CA LYS A 143 6.46 21.80 -28.64
C LYS A 143 6.46 23.13 -27.89
N ALA A 144 7.62 23.80 -27.82
CA ALA A 144 7.72 25.14 -27.25
C ALA A 144 6.68 26.09 -27.89
N GLY A 145 5.85 26.72 -27.07
CA GLY A 145 4.74 27.58 -27.50
C GLY A 145 3.37 26.88 -27.71
N GLN A 146 3.26 25.56 -27.53
CA GLN A 146 2.01 24.83 -27.66
C GLN A 146 1.21 24.82 -26.35
N SER A 147 0.00 25.41 -26.35
CA SER A 147 -0.88 25.44 -25.17
C SER A 147 -1.71 24.16 -25.05
N LEU A 148 -1.91 23.68 -23.81
CA LEU A 148 -2.81 22.55 -23.51
C LEU A 148 -4.26 22.86 -23.96
N PRO A 149 -5.00 21.88 -24.53
CA PRO A 149 -6.41 22.07 -24.84
C PRO A 149 -7.22 22.33 -23.57
N ASN A 150 -7.97 23.44 -23.53
CA ASN A 150 -8.87 23.77 -22.42
C ASN A 150 -9.76 22.55 -22.07
N PRO A 151 -9.77 22.07 -20.82
CA PRO A 151 -10.38 20.79 -20.44
C PRO A 151 -11.90 20.73 -20.66
N LYS A 152 -12.56 21.87 -20.95
CA LYS A 152 -13.97 21.92 -21.34
C LYS A 152 -14.23 21.50 -22.80
N LYS A 153 -13.21 21.19 -23.61
CA LYS A 153 -13.36 20.65 -24.98
C LYS A 153 -13.10 19.15 -25.03
N LYS A 154 -14.10 18.37 -25.48
CA LYS A 154 -13.98 16.93 -25.78
C LYS A 154 -12.84 16.69 -26.78
N GLY A 155 -11.76 16.02 -26.35
CA GLY A 155 -10.65 15.67 -27.25
C GLY A 155 -9.38 15.13 -26.58
N PHE A 156 -9.06 15.56 -25.35
CA PHE A 156 -7.79 15.25 -24.65
C PHE A 156 -7.40 13.75 -24.63
N ARG A 157 -8.43 12.89 -24.49
CA ARG A 157 -8.33 11.43 -24.36
C ARG A 157 -8.01 10.66 -25.64
N LYS A 158 -8.00 11.28 -26.83
CA LYS A 158 -8.00 10.52 -28.10
C LYS A 158 -6.73 9.69 -28.35
N ASN A 159 -5.63 10.04 -27.66
CA ASN A 159 -4.33 9.36 -27.68
C ASN A 159 -3.85 9.14 -26.22
N GLN A 160 -4.63 8.46 -25.38
CA GLN A 160 -4.23 7.98 -24.04
C GLN A 160 -4.57 6.50 -23.93
N PHE A 161 -4.02 5.81 -22.92
CA PHE A 161 -4.48 4.48 -22.56
C PHE A 161 -6.00 4.49 -22.24
N PRO A 162 -6.75 3.42 -22.54
CA PRO A 162 -8.17 3.34 -22.21
C PRO A 162 -8.46 3.44 -20.70
N VAL A 163 -9.68 3.83 -20.37
CA VAL A 163 -10.21 3.79 -19.00
C VAL A 163 -10.38 2.33 -18.56
N ALA A 164 -10.07 2.02 -17.31
CA ALA A 164 -10.30 0.70 -16.73
C ALA A 164 -11.79 0.33 -16.84
N GLN A 165 -12.10 -0.79 -17.49
CA GLN A 165 -13.49 -1.19 -17.79
C GLN A 165 -14.22 -1.80 -16.58
N VAL A 166 -13.45 -2.29 -15.61
CA VAL A 166 -13.92 -2.92 -14.38
C VAL A 166 -13.17 -2.26 -13.22
N LEU A 167 -13.88 -1.81 -12.19
CA LEU A 167 -13.25 -1.28 -10.98
C LEU A 167 -12.74 -2.42 -10.09
N PRO A 168 -11.72 -2.20 -9.23
CA PRO A 168 -11.18 -3.24 -8.36
C PRO A 168 -12.25 -3.81 -7.43
N ALA A 169 -12.24 -5.12 -7.23
CA ALA A 169 -13.26 -5.81 -6.44
C ALA A 169 -13.26 -5.31 -4.99
N PRO A 170 -14.43 -5.14 -4.33
CA PRO A 170 -14.49 -4.81 -2.92
C PRO A 170 -13.68 -5.78 -2.06
N ARG A 171 -12.91 -5.23 -1.11
CA ARG A 171 -12.24 -6.04 -0.08
C ARG A 171 -13.27 -6.84 0.73
N PRO A 172 -12.92 -8.02 1.27
CA PRO A 172 -13.78 -8.74 2.22
C PRO A 172 -14.18 -7.87 3.42
N GLU A 173 -15.39 -8.05 3.93
CA GLU A 173 -15.77 -7.49 5.22
C GLU A 173 -15.00 -8.20 6.33
N ILE A 174 -14.31 -7.44 7.18
CA ILE A 174 -13.52 -8.01 8.28
C ILE A 174 -14.46 -8.61 9.33
N PRO A 175 -14.42 -9.94 9.59
CA PRO A 175 -15.37 -10.58 10.47
C PRO A 175 -15.04 -10.26 11.93
N LEU A 176 -15.88 -9.41 12.54
CA LEU A 176 -15.86 -9.10 13.95
C LEU A 176 -16.40 -10.29 14.76
N ALA A 177 -15.57 -10.86 15.63
CA ALA A 177 -15.99 -11.91 16.55
C ALA A 177 -16.70 -11.29 17.76
N SER A 178 -17.83 -11.87 18.16
CA SER A 178 -18.53 -11.54 19.41
C SER A 178 -17.78 -12.07 20.63
N ASN A 179 -17.87 -11.37 21.75
CA ASN A 179 -17.35 -11.81 23.07
C ASN A 179 -15.82 -11.99 23.11
N LEU A 180 -15.08 -11.15 22.39
CA LEU A 180 -13.64 -11.01 22.58
C LEU A 180 -13.33 -10.32 23.91
N GLU A 181 -12.10 -10.49 24.39
CA GLU A 181 -11.57 -9.71 25.50
C GLU A 181 -11.55 -8.21 25.13
N LYS A 182 -11.69 -7.36 26.16
CA LYS A 182 -11.62 -5.91 26.02
C LYS A 182 -10.47 -5.35 26.84
N ILE A 183 -9.81 -4.33 26.29
CA ILE A 183 -8.70 -3.61 26.90
C ILE A 183 -8.95 -2.11 26.90
N ASP A 184 -8.41 -1.41 27.89
CA ASP A 184 -8.40 0.05 27.91
C ASP A 184 -7.30 0.64 26.99
N LEU A 185 -7.18 1.96 26.99
CA LEU A 185 -6.19 2.69 26.20
C LEU A 185 -4.75 2.28 26.52
N ASP A 186 -4.36 2.32 27.80
CA ASP A 186 -2.98 2.13 28.22
C ASP A 186 -2.60 0.65 28.09
N GLN A 187 -3.53 -0.26 28.37
CA GLN A 187 -3.42 -1.68 28.03
C GLN A 187 -3.23 -1.90 26.52
N SER A 188 -3.95 -1.18 25.65
CA SER A 188 -3.78 -1.31 24.20
C SER A 188 -2.44 -0.80 23.68
N PHE A 189 -1.89 0.24 24.31
CA PHE A 189 -0.57 0.77 23.95
C PHE A 189 0.57 -0.12 24.47
N HIS A 190 0.47 -0.59 25.72
CA HIS A 190 1.41 -1.60 26.24
C HIS A 190 1.35 -2.90 25.45
N ALA A 191 0.16 -3.33 24.98
CA ALA A 191 0.03 -4.48 24.09
C ALA A 191 0.76 -4.28 22.76
N LEU A 192 0.65 -3.10 22.13
CA LEU A 192 1.45 -2.76 20.94
C LEU A 192 2.96 -2.85 21.25
N MET A 193 3.43 -2.25 22.35
CA MET A 193 4.86 -2.24 22.70
C MET A 193 5.40 -3.64 23.03
N ASN A 194 4.65 -4.44 23.79
CA ASN A 194 4.99 -5.84 24.10
C ASN A 194 5.06 -6.69 22.80
N PHE A 195 4.10 -6.48 21.89
CA PHE A 195 4.03 -7.18 20.61
C PHE A 195 5.22 -6.83 19.71
N LEU A 196 5.55 -5.55 19.55
CA LEU A 196 6.72 -5.10 18.79
C LEU A 196 8.03 -5.59 19.42
N ASN A 197 8.13 -5.57 20.75
CA ASN A 197 9.31 -6.04 21.47
C ASN A 197 9.54 -7.56 21.30
N HIS A 198 8.49 -8.37 21.18
CA HIS A 198 8.63 -9.80 20.85
C HIS A 198 9.35 -10.02 19.52
N TYR A 199 8.96 -9.30 18.46
CA TYR A 199 9.61 -9.40 17.15
C TYR A 199 11.01 -8.77 17.14
N GLN A 200 11.21 -7.65 17.83
CA GLN A 200 12.53 -7.03 17.99
C GLN A 200 13.54 -8.02 18.61
N VAL A 201 13.18 -8.68 19.71
CA VAL A 201 14.06 -9.62 20.43
C VAL A 201 14.31 -10.90 19.63
N THR A 202 13.35 -11.34 18.81
CA THR A 202 13.47 -12.58 18.03
C THR A 202 14.39 -12.42 16.81
N ASP A 203 14.33 -11.27 16.13
CA ASP A 203 15.05 -11.01 14.88
C ASP A 203 16.26 -10.03 15.03
N ASP A 204 16.55 -9.57 16.27
CA ASP A 204 17.42 -8.42 16.61
C ASP A 204 17.23 -7.19 15.70
N ASN A 205 15.97 -6.94 15.32
CA ASN A 205 15.66 -5.96 14.29
C ASN A 205 15.97 -4.53 14.75
N SER A 206 16.90 -3.85 14.07
CA SER A 206 17.38 -2.51 14.45
C SER A 206 16.32 -1.42 14.29
N GLU A 207 15.42 -1.55 13.33
CA GLU A 207 14.37 -0.57 13.02
C GLU A 207 13.31 -0.52 14.13
N LEU A 208 12.79 -1.69 14.52
CA LEU A 208 11.90 -1.86 15.68
C LEU A 208 12.59 -1.47 17.00
N LYS A 209 13.89 -1.77 17.15
CA LYS A 209 14.70 -1.43 18.33
C LYS A 209 14.86 0.07 18.52
N ASP A 210 15.11 0.79 17.42
CA ASP A 210 15.21 2.24 17.40
C ASP A 210 13.85 2.91 17.66
N TYR A 211 12.76 2.34 17.14
CA TYR A 211 11.39 2.79 17.42
C TYR A 211 11.03 2.59 18.90
N LEU A 212 11.21 1.38 19.44
CA LEU A 212 10.88 1.03 20.83
C LEU A 212 11.65 1.90 21.84
N GLN A 213 12.91 2.24 21.58
CA GLN A 213 13.69 3.15 22.41
C GLN A 213 13.14 4.58 22.47
N LYS A 214 12.46 5.04 21.41
CA LYS A 214 11.89 6.39 21.31
C LYS A 214 10.47 6.46 21.85
N ASN A 215 9.65 5.45 21.55
CA ASN A 215 8.19 5.56 21.58
C ASN A 215 7.48 4.67 22.63
N SER A 216 8.19 3.85 23.40
CA SER A 216 7.58 2.88 24.33
C SER A 216 6.97 3.47 25.62
N VAL A 217 7.25 4.73 25.95
CA VAL A 217 6.83 5.36 27.21
C VAL A 217 5.49 6.09 27.07
N ILE A 218 4.50 5.74 27.88
CA ILE A 218 3.25 6.50 28.00
C ILE A 218 3.56 7.90 28.58
N SER A 219 3.32 8.95 27.78
CA SER A 219 3.50 10.35 28.16
C SER A 219 2.69 11.26 27.22
N GLU A 220 2.23 12.42 27.70
CA GLU A 220 1.66 13.46 26.84
C GLU A 220 2.72 14.13 25.93
N ASP A 221 4.02 13.94 26.19
CA ASP A 221 5.10 14.38 25.30
C ASP A 221 5.32 13.38 24.13
N ASN A 222 4.94 12.11 24.32
CA ASN A 222 5.12 11.05 23.32
C ASN A 222 4.06 11.18 22.22
N GLN A 223 4.47 11.66 21.04
CA GLN A 223 3.57 11.87 19.90
C GLN A 223 2.91 10.56 19.42
N GLU A 224 3.57 9.42 19.58
CA GLU A 224 3.00 8.12 19.21
C GLU A 224 1.86 7.71 20.16
N TYR A 225 2.07 7.86 21.47
CA TYR A 225 0.99 7.67 22.44
C TYR A 225 -0.17 8.67 22.24
N LEU A 226 0.10 9.90 21.78
CA LEU A 226 -0.94 10.85 21.39
C LEU A 226 -1.68 10.45 20.11
N TYR A 227 -0.98 9.87 19.13
CA TYR A 227 -1.58 9.37 17.89
C TYR A 227 -2.48 8.16 18.16
N TRP A 228 -1.95 7.16 18.88
CA TRP A 228 -2.72 6.02 19.40
C TRP A 228 -3.90 6.50 20.28
N LYS A 229 -3.67 7.50 21.12
CA LYS A 229 -4.62 8.45 21.74
C LYS A 229 -5.84 8.76 20.87
N GLY A 230 -5.59 9.48 19.77
CA GLY A 230 -6.60 9.90 18.82
C GLY A 230 -7.28 8.72 18.10
N LYS A 231 -6.52 7.66 17.79
CA LYS A 231 -7.00 6.48 17.07
C LYS A 231 -7.94 5.63 17.92
N PHE A 232 -7.55 5.28 19.14
CA PHE A 232 -8.38 4.56 20.12
C PHE A 232 -9.72 5.26 20.33
N SER A 233 -9.70 6.57 20.63
CA SER A 233 -10.92 7.35 20.92
C SER A 233 -11.90 7.40 19.74
N ARG A 234 -11.41 7.35 18.49
CA ARG A 234 -12.23 7.26 17.27
C ARG A 234 -12.87 5.86 17.13
N VAL A 235 -12.08 4.80 17.30
CA VAL A 235 -12.49 3.40 17.08
C VAL A 235 -13.34 2.83 18.23
N SER A 236 -13.11 3.28 19.48
CA SER A 236 -13.97 2.96 20.62
C SER A 236 -15.26 3.80 20.68
N HIS A 237 -15.41 4.79 19.79
CA HIS A 237 -16.48 5.81 19.84
C HIS A 237 -16.58 6.53 21.21
N LYS A 238 -15.44 6.67 21.90
CA LYS A 238 -15.30 7.19 23.28
C LYS A 238 -15.79 6.24 24.38
N GLU A 239 -16.01 4.96 24.12
CA GLU A 239 -16.00 3.94 25.17
C GLU A 239 -14.59 3.85 25.79
N GLU A 240 -14.52 3.53 27.08
CA GLU A 240 -13.27 3.33 27.84
C GLU A 240 -12.55 2.04 27.42
N LEU A 241 -13.28 1.07 26.86
CA LEU A 241 -12.81 -0.30 26.59
C LEU A 241 -13.05 -0.72 25.13
N LEU A 242 -12.00 -1.26 24.50
CA LEU A 242 -11.96 -1.66 23.11
C LEU A 242 -11.74 -3.17 22.96
N ASP A 243 -12.47 -3.81 22.03
CA ASP A 243 -12.31 -5.25 21.75
C ASP A 243 -10.91 -5.52 21.15
N ILE A 244 -10.22 -6.58 21.59
CA ILE A 244 -8.82 -6.87 21.20
C ILE A 244 -8.61 -7.04 19.68
N LEU A 245 -9.65 -7.36 18.90
CA LEU A 245 -9.59 -7.36 17.44
C LEU A 245 -9.60 -5.95 16.84
N LYS A 246 -10.37 -5.01 17.41
CA LYS A 246 -10.35 -3.61 16.96
C LYS A 246 -8.99 -2.97 17.27
N ALA A 247 -8.40 -3.32 18.43
CA ALA A 247 -7.03 -2.95 18.74
C ALA A 247 -6.02 -3.58 17.75
N PHE A 248 -6.14 -4.87 17.40
CA PHE A 248 -5.31 -5.47 16.34
C PHE A 248 -5.47 -4.79 14.97
N LEU A 249 -6.67 -4.35 14.60
CA LEU A 249 -6.89 -3.57 13.38
C LEU A 249 -6.26 -2.17 13.46
N MET A 250 -6.20 -1.56 14.65
CA MET A 250 -5.40 -0.35 14.87
C MET A 250 -3.89 -0.61 14.75
N VAL A 251 -3.39 -1.79 15.13
CA VAL A 251 -2.01 -2.22 14.81
C VAL A 251 -1.83 -2.34 13.29
N ARG A 252 -2.80 -2.95 12.58
CA ARG A 252 -2.75 -3.12 11.12
C ARG A 252 -2.63 -1.78 10.39
N ASP A 253 -3.58 -0.86 10.53
CA ASP A 253 -3.44 0.47 9.91
C ASP A 253 -2.57 1.46 10.72
N TYR A 254 -1.68 0.95 11.57
CA TYR A 254 -0.45 1.64 12.01
C TYR A 254 0.72 1.13 11.15
N PHE A 255 0.88 -0.20 11.02
CA PHE A 255 1.88 -0.83 10.15
C PHE A 255 1.72 -0.47 8.66
N GLU A 256 0.51 -0.17 8.18
CA GLU A 256 0.29 0.36 6.82
C GLU A 256 0.86 1.77 6.60
N MET A 257 1.11 2.56 7.67
CA MET A 257 1.61 3.95 7.60
C MET A 257 3.10 4.03 7.91
N ASP A 258 3.51 3.46 9.05
CA ASP A 258 4.85 3.65 9.60
C ASP A 258 5.85 2.56 9.17
N PHE A 259 5.34 1.41 8.70
CA PHE A 259 6.12 0.22 8.34
C PHE A 259 5.56 -0.56 7.11
N PRO A 260 5.14 0.07 5.99
CA PRO A 260 4.56 -0.64 4.84
C PRO A 260 5.42 -1.80 4.28
N ASP A 261 4.76 -2.80 3.68
CA ASP A 261 5.39 -3.96 3.01
C ASP A 261 6.04 -3.54 1.67
N ASN A 262 7.16 -2.82 1.75
CA ASN A 262 7.94 -2.33 0.61
C ASN A 262 9.46 -2.29 0.94
N ALA A 263 10.29 -2.08 -0.08
CA ALA A 263 11.74 -2.20 0.03
C ALA A 263 12.46 -1.10 0.84
N LEU A 264 11.78 -0.06 1.31
CA LEU A 264 12.36 0.96 2.20
C LEU A 264 12.58 0.41 3.63
N HIS A 265 11.83 -0.62 4.01
CA HIS A 265 11.85 -1.24 5.34
C HIS A 265 12.70 -2.52 5.40
N THR A 266 13.16 -2.88 6.59
CA THR A 266 13.92 -4.13 6.79
C THR A 266 13.07 -5.38 6.52
N HIS A 267 13.70 -6.47 6.06
CA HIS A 267 12.97 -7.69 5.65
C HIS A 267 12.05 -8.26 6.73
N SER A 268 12.49 -8.29 8.00
CA SER A 268 11.65 -8.72 9.13
C SER A 268 10.44 -7.82 9.37
N VAL A 269 10.61 -6.49 9.20
CA VAL A 269 9.50 -5.54 9.32
C VAL A 269 8.50 -5.75 8.18
N ARG A 270 8.96 -5.79 6.92
CA ARG A 270 8.12 -6.10 5.74
C ARG A 270 7.30 -7.39 5.92
N LYS A 271 7.96 -8.46 6.40
CA LYS A 271 7.31 -9.75 6.73
C LYS A 271 6.23 -9.58 7.79
N LEU A 272 6.52 -8.87 8.88
CA LEU A 272 5.57 -8.62 9.97
C LEU A 272 4.35 -7.81 9.48
N SER A 273 4.57 -6.74 8.71
CA SER A 273 3.49 -5.92 8.12
C SER A 273 2.57 -6.76 7.23
N TYR A 274 3.15 -7.58 6.36
CA TYR A 274 2.42 -8.54 5.52
C TYR A 274 1.64 -9.58 6.36
N GLU A 275 2.24 -10.13 7.42
CA GLU A 275 1.57 -11.11 8.30
C GLU A 275 0.40 -10.48 9.08
N ILE A 276 0.55 -9.25 9.59
CA ILE A 276 -0.51 -8.48 10.27
C ILE A 276 -1.66 -8.16 9.30
N TRP A 277 -1.35 -7.68 8.09
CA TRP A 277 -2.35 -7.43 7.05
C TRP A 277 -3.11 -8.71 6.69
N LYS A 278 -2.39 -9.80 6.40
CA LYS A 278 -2.96 -11.09 6.03
C LYS A 278 -3.86 -11.65 7.13
N ALA A 279 -3.41 -11.60 8.40
CA ALA A 279 -4.22 -12.07 9.54
C ALA A 279 -5.44 -11.19 9.85
N SER A 280 -5.39 -9.88 9.53
CA SER A 280 -6.52 -8.97 9.76
C SER A 280 -7.76 -9.41 9.01
N ASP A 281 -7.62 -9.82 7.75
CA ASP A 281 -8.77 -10.08 6.86
C ASP A 281 -9.21 -11.57 6.90
N LEU A 282 -8.52 -12.43 7.67
CA LEU A 282 -8.91 -13.83 7.88
C LEU A 282 -10.19 -13.98 8.73
N PRO A 283 -11.04 -14.99 8.44
CA PRO A 283 -12.06 -15.47 9.36
C PRO A 283 -11.48 -15.79 10.75
N HIS A 284 -12.23 -15.48 11.83
CA HIS A 284 -11.73 -15.62 13.21
C HIS A 284 -11.13 -17.00 13.53
N ASN A 285 -11.77 -18.09 13.07
CA ASN A 285 -11.29 -19.46 13.27
C ASN A 285 -9.97 -19.80 12.54
N GLN A 286 -9.60 -19.02 11.52
CA GLN A 286 -8.31 -19.10 10.84
C GLN A 286 -7.31 -18.11 11.47
N ARG A 287 -7.76 -16.89 11.80
CA ARG A 287 -6.95 -15.86 12.48
C ARG A 287 -6.33 -16.37 13.77
N VAL A 288 -7.08 -17.09 14.62
CA VAL A 288 -6.55 -17.66 15.88
C VAL A 288 -5.46 -18.73 15.68
N GLN A 289 -5.26 -19.23 14.46
CA GLN A 289 -4.20 -20.19 14.12
C GLN A 289 -2.94 -19.51 13.58
N THR A 290 -2.92 -18.18 13.39
CA THR A 290 -1.72 -17.46 12.93
C THR A 290 -0.82 -17.09 14.11
N GLU A 291 0.48 -17.26 13.90
CA GLU A 291 1.53 -16.89 14.87
C GLU A 291 1.42 -15.42 15.30
N VAL A 292 1.22 -14.52 14.33
CA VAL A 292 1.04 -13.08 14.58
C VAL A 292 -0.17 -12.76 15.48
N TRP A 293 -1.28 -13.51 15.39
CA TRP A 293 -2.40 -13.33 16.31
C TRP A 293 -2.14 -13.95 17.68
N GLN A 294 -1.42 -15.07 17.75
CA GLN A 294 -1.05 -15.70 19.02
C GLN A 294 -0.06 -14.82 19.80
N ASN A 295 0.90 -14.20 19.11
CA ASN A 295 1.81 -13.21 19.68
C ASN A 295 1.07 -11.94 20.13
N TRP A 296 0.05 -11.49 19.38
CA TRP A 296 -0.83 -10.39 19.82
C TRP A 296 -1.59 -10.74 21.10
N LEU A 297 -2.17 -11.94 21.22
CA LEU A 297 -2.84 -12.38 22.46
C LEU A 297 -1.87 -12.42 23.65
N VAL A 298 -0.64 -12.93 23.47
CA VAL A 298 0.38 -12.94 24.52
C VAL A 298 0.73 -11.51 24.98
N ALA A 299 0.90 -10.58 24.03
CA ALA A 299 1.20 -9.18 24.31
C ALA A 299 0.07 -8.45 25.04
N VAL A 300 -1.20 -8.74 24.67
CA VAL A 300 -2.41 -8.29 25.37
C VAL A 300 -2.45 -8.85 26.80
N HIS A 301 -2.26 -10.15 26.98
CA HIS A 301 -2.29 -10.77 28.31
C HIS A 301 -1.15 -10.32 29.21
N GLN A 302 -0.01 -9.89 28.65
CA GLN A 302 1.05 -9.20 29.39
C GLN A 302 0.69 -7.76 29.78
N ALA A 303 -0.06 -7.04 28.94
CA ALA A 303 -0.48 -5.67 29.20
C ALA A 303 -1.64 -5.55 30.22
N MET A 304 -2.31 -6.66 30.54
CA MET A 304 -3.43 -6.73 31.51
C MET A 304 -3.01 -7.18 32.93
N GLN A 305 -1.70 -7.33 33.20
CA GLN A 305 -1.13 -7.83 34.47
C GLN A 305 -0.47 -6.73 35.31
#